data_AF-A0A1F8TKF3-F1
#
_entry.id   AF-A0A1F8TKF3-F1
#
_cell.length_a   1.000
_cell.length_b   1.000
_cell.length_c   1.000
_cell.angle_alpha   90.00
_cell.angle_beta   90.00
_cell.angle_gamma   90.00
#
_symmetry.space_group_name_H-M   'P 1'
#
loop_
_entity.id
_entity.type
_entity.pdbx_description
1 polymer ?
#
loop_
_entity_poly.entity_id
_entity_poly.type
_entity_poly.pdbx_seq_one_letter_code
_entity_poly.pdbx_strand_id
1 'polypeptide(L)'
;MGRDSWNYARHEREREAKKRMNPVWRGVGCLMLVGLALAGYFFANWFLVANLENGWVFIPNEAMNPAFVPAWLFPYLAQGVLVKIVTGGVFMLMGYGILSVGYAILFPIRLGETDVKPIRRTRVRKSR
;
A
#
# COMPACT_ATOMS: atom_id res chain seq x y z
N MET A 1 12.06 -35.88 29.78
CA MET A 1 11.71 -34.80 28.83
C MET A 1 10.22 -34.50 29.01
N GLY A 2 9.80 -33.38 29.61
CA GLY A 2 8.36 -33.17 29.82
C GLY A 2 7.89 -31.88 30.49
N ARG A 3 8.74 -31.19 31.28
CA ARG A 3 8.39 -29.88 31.87
C ARG A 3 8.84 -28.70 31.02
N ASP A 4 10.04 -28.76 30.44
CA ASP A 4 10.59 -27.65 29.68
C ASP A 4 9.83 -27.40 28.37
N SER A 5 9.33 -28.46 27.72
CA SER A 5 8.52 -28.36 26.50
C SER A 5 7.20 -27.59 26.70
N TRP A 6 6.62 -27.65 27.91
CA TRP A 6 5.38 -26.93 28.24
C TRP A 6 5.61 -25.43 28.38
N ASN A 7 6.71 -25.02 29.01
CA ASN A 7 7.08 -23.61 29.13
C ASN A 7 7.44 -23.02 27.76
N TYR A 8 8.17 -23.78 26.92
CA TYR A 8 8.43 -23.40 25.54
C TYR A 8 7.14 -23.21 24.74
N ALA A 9 6.21 -24.17 24.78
CA ALA A 9 4.93 -24.07 24.07
C ALA A 9 4.07 -22.88 24.52
N ARG A 10 4.11 -22.52 25.82
CA ARG A 10 3.41 -21.35 26.34
C ARG A 10 4.02 -20.05 25.81
N HIS A 11 5.34 -19.93 25.79
CA HIS A 11 6.02 -18.75 25.22
C HIS A 11 5.81 -18.65 23.71
N GLU A 12 5.75 -19.77 22.98
CA GLU A 12 5.41 -19.80 21.56
C GLU A 12 4.01 -19.23 21.33
N ARG A 13 3.00 -19.67 22.10
CA ARG A 13 1.63 -19.14 22.02
C ARG A 13 1.54 -17.65 22.37
N GLU A 14 2.28 -17.19 23.37
CA GLU A 14 2.33 -15.77 23.74
C GLU A 14 3.00 -14.92 22.63
N ARG A 15 4.05 -15.44 21.98
CA ARG A 15 4.69 -14.80 20.81
C ARG A 15 3.74 -14.76 19.62
N GLU A 16 3.04 -15.85 19.33
CA GLU A 16 2.04 -15.91 18.28
C GLU A 16 0.88 -14.96 18.53
N ALA A 17 0.39 -14.87 19.77
CA ALA A 17 -0.65 -13.93 20.16
C ALA A 17 -0.20 -12.46 19.97
N LYS A 18 1.05 -12.12 20.33
CA LYS A 18 1.62 -10.79 20.10
C LYS A 18 1.86 -10.49 18.61
N LYS A 19 2.13 -11.50 17.78
CA LYS A 19 2.23 -11.35 16.32
C LYS A 19 0.88 -11.11 15.64
N ARG A 20 -0.25 -11.39 16.30
CA ARG A 20 -1.57 -11.12 15.72
C ARG A 20 -1.79 -9.62 15.65
N MET A 21 -1.78 -9.10 14.42
CA MET A 21 -2.14 -7.70 14.14
C MET A 21 -3.48 -7.36 14.78
N ASN A 22 -3.49 -6.29 15.59
CA ASN A 22 -4.69 -5.85 16.30
C ASN A 22 -5.82 -5.54 15.29
N PRO A 23 -7.03 -6.07 15.49
CA PRO A 23 -8.15 -5.93 14.56
C PRO A 23 -8.51 -4.47 14.24
N VAL A 24 -8.28 -3.53 15.17
CA VAL A 24 -8.53 -2.10 14.94
C VAL A 24 -7.66 -1.56 13.80
N TRP A 25 -6.39 -1.96 13.75
CA TRP A 25 -5.47 -1.54 12.69
C TRP A 25 -5.82 -2.11 11.32
N ARG A 26 -6.50 -3.28 11.27
CA ARG A 26 -7.05 -3.82 10.02
C ARG A 26 -8.21 -2.94 9.50
N GLY A 27 -9.05 -2.44 10.40
CA GLY A 27 -10.13 -1.52 10.07
C GLY A 27 -9.63 -0.18 9.53
N VAL A 28 -8.61 0.41 10.18
CA VAL A 28 -7.98 1.66 9.71
C VAL A 28 -7.39 1.48 8.31
N GLY A 29 -6.69 0.37 8.06
CA GLY A 29 -6.16 0.06 6.73
C GLY A 29 -7.25 -0.03 5.66
N CYS A 30 -8.39 -0.66 5.97
CA CYS A 30 -9.53 -0.75 5.06
C CYS A 30 -10.12 0.63 4.73
N LEU A 31 -10.37 1.45 5.77
CA LEU A 31 -10.86 2.83 5.57
C LEU A 31 -9.88 3.67 4.76
N MET A 32 -8.58 3.53 5.02
CA MET A 32 -7.55 4.23 4.27
C MET A 32 -7.54 3.83 2.79
N LEU A 33 -7.67 2.53 2.48
CA LEU A 33 -7.77 2.02 1.10
C LEU A 33 -9.00 2.58 0.37
N VAL A 34 -10.16 2.59 1.03
CA VAL A 34 -11.38 3.18 0.45
C VAL A 34 -11.20 4.67 0.21
N GLY A 35 -10.65 5.40 1.18
CA GLY A 35 -10.36 6.83 1.05
C GLY A 35 -9.40 7.13 -0.11
N LEU A 36 -8.35 6.32 -0.26
CA LEU A 36 -7.40 6.42 -1.37
C LEU A 36 -8.03 6.10 -2.72
N ALA A 37 -8.90 5.10 -2.80
CA ALA A 37 -9.60 4.76 -4.03
C ALA A 37 -10.54 5.90 -4.48
N LEU A 38 -11.29 6.48 -3.53
CA LEU A 38 -12.14 7.64 -3.79
C LEU A 38 -11.32 8.85 -4.23
N ALA A 39 -10.24 9.17 -3.51
CA ALA A 39 -9.34 10.25 -3.88
C ALA A 39 -8.75 10.03 -5.29
N GLY A 40 -8.27 8.82 -5.58
CA GLY A 40 -7.74 8.44 -6.89
C GLY A 40 -8.77 8.63 -8.01
N TYR A 41 -10.04 8.31 -7.77
CA TYR A 41 -11.12 8.56 -8.73
C TYR A 41 -11.33 10.06 -9.01
N PHE A 42 -11.36 10.91 -7.97
CA PHE A 42 -11.47 12.36 -8.15
C PHE A 42 -10.27 12.95 -8.87
N PHE A 43 -9.05 12.51 -8.53
CA PHE A 43 -7.83 12.92 -9.20
C PHE A 43 -7.80 12.48 -10.66
N ALA A 44 -8.25 11.28 -10.97
CA ALA A 44 -8.36 10.80 -12.35
C ALA A 44 -9.33 11.66 -13.17
N ASN A 45 -10.46 12.05 -12.58
CA ASN A 45 -11.42 12.92 -13.25
C ASN A 45 -10.82 14.31 -13.54
N TRP A 46 -10.16 14.91 -12.54
CA TRP A 46 -9.44 16.18 -12.73
C TRP A 46 -8.35 16.07 -13.79
N PHE A 47 -7.54 15.01 -13.74
CA PHE A 47 -6.44 14.77 -14.67
C PHE A 47 -6.95 14.67 -16.11
N LEU A 48 -8.05 13.96 -16.35
CA LEU A 48 -8.60 13.84 -17.71
C LEU A 48 -9.08 15.18 -18.26
N VAL A 49 -9.73 16.01 -17.44
CA VAL A 49 -10.13 17.37 -17.86
C VAL A 49 -8.91 18.21 -18.18
N ALA A 50 -7.92 18.24 -17.27
CA ALA A 50 -6.68 18.98 -17.49
C ALA A 50 -5.88 18.45 -18.70
N ASN A 51 -5.96 17.15 -18.97
CA ASN A 51 -5.30 16.53 -20.12
C ASN A 51 -5.98 16.89 -21.44
N LEU A 52 -7.30 17.08 -21.46
CA LEU A 52 -8.01 17.57 -22.65
C LEU A 52 -7.63 19.01 -22.99
N GLU A 53 -7.39 19.84 -21.97
CA GLU A 53 -6.97 21.24 -22.16
C GLU A 53 -5.50 21.37 -22.57
N ASN A 54 -4.61 20.59 -21.95
CA ASN A 54 -3.16 20.75 -22.11
C ASN A 54 -2.51 19.72 -23.06
N GLY A 55 -3.20 18.63 -23.38
CA GLY A 55 -2.71 17.59 -24.28
C GLY A 55 -1.49 16.81 -23.77
N TRP A 56 -1.35 16.59 -22.45
CA TRP A 56 -0.16 15.93 -21.88
C TRP A 56 0.04 14.49 -22.39
N VAL A 57 -1.05 13.74 -22.52
CA VAL A 57 -1.05 12.34 -22.92
C VAL A 57 -2.10 12.15 -24.00
N PHE A 58 -1.68 11.59 -25.14
CA PHE A 58 -2.60 11.16 -26.18
C PHE A 58 -3.36 9.91 -25.72
N ILE A 59 -4.69 10.02 -25.63
CA ILE A 59 -5.58 8.90 -25.27
C ILE A 59 -6.33 8.49 -26.54
N PRO A 60 -6.08 7.28 -27.07
CA PRO A 60 -6.79 6.78 -28.25
C PRO A 60 -8.29 6.60 -27.96
N ASN A 61 -9.14 6.87 -28.96
CA ASN A 61 -10.59 6.73 -28.84
C ASN A 61 -11.01 5.28 -28.53
N GLU A 62 -10.22 4.31 -28.99
CA GLU A 62 -10.39 2.88 -28.72
C GLU A 62 -10.24 2.56 -27.22
N ALA A 63 -9.46 3.34 -26.48
CA ALA A 63 -9.34 3.21 -25.02
C ALA A 63 -10.52 3.86 -24.27
N MET A 64 -11.12 4.91 -24.84
CA MET A 64 -12.32 5.53 -24.27
C MET A 64 -13.58 4.68 -24.50
N ASN A 65 -13.64 3.99 -25.64
CA ASN A 65 -14.73 3.10 -26.04
C ASN A 65 -14.19 1.73 -26.49
N PRO A 66 -13.82 0.86 -25.54
CA PRO A 66 -13.32 -0.47 -25.85
C PRO A 66 -14.38 -1.33 -26.55
N ALA A 67 -14.02 -1.91 -27.69
CA ALA A 67 -14.92 -2.75 -28.50
C ALA A 67 -15.36 -4.06 -27.81
N PHE A 68 -14.64 -4.50 -26.76
CA PHE A 68 -14.98 -5.71 -26.01
C PHE A 68 -16.11 -5.49 -24.99
N VAL A 69 -16.48 -4.24 -24.69
CA VAL A 69 -17.57 -3.95 -23.77
C VAL A 69 -18.89 -4.10 -24.53
N PRO A 70 -19.86 -4.89 -24.02
CA PRO A 70 -21.14 -5.04 -24.70
C PRO A 70 -21.95 -3.73 -24.73
N ALA A 71 -22.62 -3.45 -25.86
CA ALA A 71 -23.46 -2.28 -26.09
C ALA A 71 -24.48 -1.99 -24.95
N TRP A 72 -25.01 -3.04 -24.31
CA TRP A 72 -25.99 -2.93 -23.22
C TRP A 72 -25.41 -2.40 -21.89
N LEU A 73 -24.09 -2.41 -21.73
CA LEU A 73 -23.39 -1.90 -20.54
C LEU A 73 -22.98 -0.43 -20.69
N PHE A 74 -22.88 0.09 -21.92
CA PHE A 74 -22.47 1.47 -22.23
C PHE A 74 -23.37 2.58 -21.67
N PRO A 75 -24.70 2.40 -21.49
CA PRO A 75 -25.52 3.44 -20.84
C PRO A 75 -25.13 3.66 -19.37
N TYR A 76 -24.58 2.62 -18.73
CA TYR A 76 -24.24 2.61 -17.31
C TYR A 76 -22.75 2.89 -17.06
N LEU A 77 -21.88 2.51 -18.00
CA LEU A 77 -20.47 2.90 -18.01
C LEU A 77 -20.31 4.20 -18.80
N ALA A 78 -20.15 5.32 -18.09
CA ALA A 78 -19.78 6.58 -18.72
C ALA A 78 -18.53 6.40 -19.62
N GLN A 79 -18.47 7.13 -20.74
CA GLN A 79 -17.35 7.08 -21.66
C GLN A 79 -16.03 7.31 -20.93
N GLY A 80 -15.03 6.46 -21.18
CA GLY A 80 -13.72 6.55 -20.52
C GLY A 80 -13.68 6.14 -19.04
N VAL A 81 -14.71 5.47 -18.49
CA VAL A 81 -14.65 4.93 -17.11
C VAL A 81 -13.46 4.00 -16.91
N LEU A 82 -13.13 3.17 -17.90
CA LEU A 82 -11.95 2.30 -17.82
C LEU A 82 -10.68 3.12 -17.66
N VAL A 83 -10.51 4.16 -18.47
CA VAL A 83 -9.38 5.09 -18.37
C VAL A 83 -9.36 5.75 -17.00
N LYS A 84 -10.51 6.22 -16.49
CA LYS A 84 -10.62 6.79 -15.13
C LYS A 84 -10.20 5.82 -14.03
N ILE A 85 -10.62 4.56 -14.11
CA ILE A 85 -10.25 3.53 -13.13
C ILE A 85 -8.75 3.24 -13.19
N VAL A 86 -8.19 3.09 -14.39
CA VAL A 86 -6.76 2.81 -14.59
C VAL A 86 -5.92 3.99 -14.09
N THR A 87 -6.21 5.20 -14.55
CA THR A 87 -5.54 6.43 -14.11
C THR A 87 -5.70 6.65 -12.61
N GLY A 88 -6.89 6.41 -12.06
CA GLY A 88 -7.17 6.50 -10.62
C GLY A 88 -6.38 5.47 -9.82
N GLY A 89 -6.23 4.25 -10.34
CA GLY A 89 -5.37 3.22 -9.77
C GLY A 89 -3.90 3.61 -9.76
N VAL A 90 -3.41 4.25 -10.83
CA VAL A 90 -2.03 4.79 -10.87
C VAL A 90 -1.85 5.88 -9.80
N PHE A 91 -2.78 6.84 -9.69
CA PHE A 91 -2.72 7.85 -8.63
C PHE A 91 -2.85 7.26 -7.23
N MET A 92 -3.65 6.22 -7.06
CA MET A 92 -3.78 5.50 -5.79
C MET A 92 -2.45 4.85 -5.39
N LEU A 93 -1.78 4.17 -6.32
CA LEU A 93 -0.45 3.57 -6.07
C LEU A 93 0.58 4.64 -5.73
N MET A 94 0.59 5.75 -6.47
CA MET A 94 1.50 6.86 -6.22
C MET A 94 1.23 7.51 -4.85
N GLY A 95 -0.03 7.76 -4.52
CA GLY A 95 -0.46 8.30 -3.23
C GLY A 95 -0.10 7.38 -2.06
N TYR A 96 -0.32 6.07 -2.20
CA TYR A 96 0.12 5.10 -1.20
C TYR A 96 1.65 5.09 -1.05
N GLY A 97 2.39 5.18 -2.15
CA GLY A 97 3.85 5.29 -2.14
C GLY A 97 4.33 6.50 -1.36
N ILE A 98 3.75 7.68 -1.63
CA ILE A 98 4.07 8.92 -0.91
C ILE A 98 3.78 8.80 0.58
N LEU A 99 2.60 8.25 0.95
CA LEU A 99 2.24 8.04 2.36
C LEU A 99 3.19 7.06 3.05
N SER A 100 3.57 5.97 2.38
CA SER A 100 4.50 4.98 2.90
C SER A 100 5.89 5.59 3.16
N VAL A 101 6.41 6.37 2.23
CA VAL A 101 7.68 7.10 2.38
C VAL A 101 7.58 8.12 3.52
N GLY A 102 6.51 8.90 3.57
CA GLY A 102 6.27 9.87 4.64
C GLY A 102 6.19 9.21 6.02
N TYR A 103 5.50 8.08 6.12
CA TYR A 103 5.41 7.30 7.35
C TYR A 103 6.78 6.79 7.79
N ALA A 104 7.59 6.26 6.87
CA ALA A 104 8.94 5.79 7.17
C ALA A 104 9.87 6.91 7.67
N ILE A 105 9.73 8.13 7.14
CA ILE A 105 10.50 9.29 7.59
C ILE A 105 10.05 9.75 8.99
N LEU A 106 8.74 9.81 9.24
CA LEU A 106 8.19 10.27 10.52
C LEU A 106 8.37 9.24 11.66
N PHE A 107 8.34 7.95 11.32
CA PHE A 107 8.43 6.84 12.28
C PHE A 107 9.58 5.89 11.91
N PRO A 108 10.84 6.34 12.06
CA PRO A 108 11.99 5.47 11.82
C PRO A 108 11.99 4.30 12.81
N ILE A 109 12.45 3.13 12.34
CA ILE A 109 12.50 1.90 13.15
C ILE A 109 13.34 2.15 14.39
N ARG A 110 12.71 2.05 15.57
CA ARG A 110 13.41 2.08 16.86
C ARG A 110 13.64 0.65 17.33
N LEU A 111 14.86 0.38 17.78
CA LEU A 111 15.20 -0.88 18.45
C LEU A 111 14.37 -1.00 19.73
N GLY A 112 13.69 -2.13 19.91
CA GLY A 112 12.88 -2.40 21.08
C GLY A 112 13.73 -2.71 22.31
N GLU A 113 13.15 -2.64 23.51
CA GLU A 113 13.83 -3.02 24.76
C GLU A 113 14.25 -4.49 24.79
N THR A 114 13.57 -5.34 24.00
CA THR A 114 13.91 -6.76 23.82
C THR A 114 14.88 -7.02 22.68
N ASP A 115 15.27 -6.00 21.90
CA ASP A 115 16.27 -6.18 20.85
C ASP A 115 17.66 -6.29 21.46
N VAL A 116 18.40 -7.33 21.03
CA VAL A 116 19.79 -7.50 21.42
C VAL A 116 20.58 -6.31 20.88
N LYS A 117 21.37 -5.67 21.75
CA LYS A 117 22.25 -4.56 21.35
C LYS A 117 23.09 -4.99 20.14
N PRO A 118 23.23 -4.14 19.11
CA PRO A 118 23.96 -4.51 17.91
C PRO A 118 25.38 -4.99 18.29
N ILE A 119 25.73 -6.19 17.82
CA ILE A 119 27.04 -6.81 18.08
C ILE A 119 28.11 -5.89 17.47
N ARG A 120 28.77 -5.10 18.31
CA ARG A 120 29.91 -4.28 17.89
C ARG A 120 31.04 -5.25 17.53
N ARG A 121 31.33 -5.41 16.24
CA ARG A 121 32.53 -6.14 15.80
C ARG A 121 33.74 -5.34 16.29
N THR A 122 34.37 -5.79 17.38
CA THR A 122 35.67 -5.29 17.79
C THR A 122 36.64 -5.54 16.65
N ARG A 123 37.13 -4.47 16.02
CA ARG A 123 38.08 -4.57 14.92
C ARG A 123 39.38 -5.14 15.50
N VAL A 124 39.60 -6.44 15.33
CA VAL A 124 40.85 -7.08 15.77
C VAL A 124 41.97 -6.46 14.95
N ARG A 125 42.75 -5.58 15.60
CA ARG A 125 43.91 -4.94 14.99
C ARG A 125 44.97 -6.03 14.81
N LYS A 126 45.18 -6.48 13.57
CA LYS A 126 46.31 -7.36 13.24
C LYS A 126 47.60 -6.61 13.56
N SER A 127 48.32 -7.05 14.58
CA SER A 127 49.73 -6.67 14.77
C SER A 127 50.53 -7.28 13.62
N ARG A 128 51.38 -6.46 13.02
CA ARG A 128 52.37 -6.87 12.02
C ARG A 128 53.51 -7.61 12.71
#